data_AF-A0A535I6N8-F1
#
_entry.id   AF-A0A535I6N8-F1
#
_cell.length_a   1.000
_cell.length_b   1.000
_cell.length_c   1.000
_cell.angle_alpha   90.00
_cell.angle_beta   90.00
_cell.angle_gamma   90.00
#
_symmetry.space_group_name_H-M   'P 1'
#
loop_
_entity.id
_entity.type
_entity.pdbx_description
1 polymer ?
#
loop_
_entity_poly.entity_id
_entity_poly.type
_entity_poly.pdbx_seq_one_letter_code
_entity_poly.pdbx_strand_id
1 'polypeptide(L)'
;MLSLTNVLPRKRSNGHTLPSPEPTAAPALIVSDWSTRRSVLVYNVDVFFNARHSVQFDGKSGPVHPHSFRVSVLFKQIAHSSELETLGSRIMRDLIQRETSQWNGSLLNELPPFNGGASMSPTIERIAMVLFRRLQEKLPPVIRLESVSIWDSPTNNVTYAELEE
;
A
#
# COMPACT_ATOMS: atom_id res chain seq x y z
N MET A 1 84.52 38.29 8.28
CA MET A 1 84.87 38.79 6.94
C MET A 1 83.62 38.69 6.07
N LEU A 2 83.20 39.82 5.46
CA LEU A 2 82.29 39.98 4.30
C LEU A 2 80.84 39.48 4.51
N SER A 3 79.86 40.34 4.85
CA SER A 3 79.17 41.32 3.98
C SER A 3 78.65 40.74 2.67
N LEU A 4 77.32 40.73 2.50
CA LEU A 4 76.64 41.32 1.33
C LEU A 4 75.11 41.33 1.53
N THR A 5 74.61 42.56 1.55
CA THR A 5 73.23 43.02 1.43
C THR A 5 72.56 42.45 0.19
N ASN A 6 71.26 42.15 0.26
CA ASN A 6 70.42 42.20 -0.93
C ASN A 6 69.08 42.87 -0.62
N VAL A 7 68.90 44.02 -1.27
CA VAL A 7 67.70 44.86 -1.29
C VAL A 7 66.78 44.30 -2.37
N LEU A 8 65.52 44.04 -2.03
CA LEU A 8 64.45 43.77 -3.00
C LEU A 8 63.32 44.80 -2.81
N PRO A 9 62.67 45.25 -3.90
CA PRO A 9 61.85 46.44 -3.91
C PRO A 9 60.46 46.20 -3.29
N ARG A 10 59.98 47.21 -2.56
CA ARG A 10 58.65 47.23 -1.94
C ARG A 10 57.59 47.39 -3.03
N LYS A 11 56.91 46.30 -3.39
CA LYS A 11 55.75 46.32 -4.30
C LYS A 11 54.62 47.09 -3.62
N ARG A 12 54.21 48.24 -4.17
CA ARG A 12 53.01 48.96 -3.73
C ARG A 12 51.78 48.12 -4.11
N SER A 13 51.07 47.58 -3.12
CA SER A 13 49.75 46.99 -3.33
C SER A 13 48.73 48.13 -3.42
N ASN A 14 48.21 48.40 -4.62
CA ASN A 14 47.01 49.22 -4.74
C ASN A 14 45.84 48.42 -4.15
N GLY A 15 45.33 48.89 -3.01
CA GLY A 15 44.13 48.34 -2.39
C GLY A 15 42.91 48.64 -3.26
N HIS A 16 42.49 47.65 -4.04
CA HIS A 16 41.12 47.55 -4.51
C HIS A 16 40.50 46.35 -3.82
N THR A 17 39.89 46.62 -2.67
CA THR A 17 39.01 45.67 -2.00
C THR A 17 37.76 45.56 -2.86
N LEU A 18 37.59 44.44 -3.58
CA LEU A 18 36.31 44.11 -4.19
C LEU A 18 35.28 43.96 -3.07
N PRO A 19 34.07 44.53 -3.20
CA PRO A 19 33.01 44.27 -2.22
C PRO A 19 32.76 42.76 -2.18
N SER A 20 32.72 42.20 -0.97
CA SER A 20 32.31 40.81 -0.78
C SER A 20 30.90 40.66 -1.36
N PRO A 21 30.59 39.57 -2.09
CA PRO A 21 29.23 39.33 -2.53
C PRO A 21 28.34 39.30 -1.29
N GLU A 22 27.28 40.11 -1.27
CA GLU A 22 26.26 39.98 -0.23
C GLU A 22 25.79 38.52 -0.20
N PRO A 23 25.60 37.92 0.97
CA PRO A 23 25.05 36.58 1.05
C PRO A 23 23.63 36.65 0.49
N THR A 24 23.47 36.22 -0.77
CA THR A 24 22.15 35.99 -1.36
C THR A 24 21.46 34.98 -0.46
N ALA A 25 20.48 35.45 0.31
CA ALA A 25 19.68 34.57 1.15
C ALA A 25 19.14 33.46 0.24
N ALA A 26 19.58 32.22 0.47
CA ALA A 26 18.98 31.06 -0.17
C ALA A 26 17.48 31.18 0.05
N PRO A 27 16.63 30.99 -0.99
CA PRO A 27 15.20 31.08 -0.81
C PRO A 27 14.84 30.18 0.35
N ALA A 28 14.19 30.75 1.37
CA ALA A 28 13.72 29.97 2.51
C ALA A 28 12.92 28.82 1.91
N LEU A 29 13.45 27.60 2.03
CA LEU A 29 12.71 26.41 1.67
C LEU A 29 11.43 26.52 2.47
N ILE A 30 10.30 26.67 1.79
CA ILE A 30 8.99 26.54 2.40
C ILE A 30 8.96 25.08 2.86
N VAL A 31 9.44 24.84 4.09
CA VAL A 31 9.12 23.65 4.85
C VAL A 31 7.63 23.74 5.08
N SER A 32 6.87 23.28 4.09
CA SER A 32 5.43 23.13 4.23
C SER A 32 5.24 22.22 5.43
N ASP A 33 4.70 22.78 6.50
CA ASP A 33 4.37 22.04 7.70
C ASP A 33 3.25 21.03 7.36
N TRP A 34 3.67 19.88 6.88
CA TRP A 34 2.83 18.76 6.48
C TRP A 34 2.03 18.21 7.66
N SER A 35 2.41 18.54 8.90
CA SER A 35 1.70 18.12 10.12
C SER A 35 0.30 18.73 10.26
N THR A 36 0.00 19.84 9.56
CA THR A 36 -1.29 20.55 9.66
C THR A 36 -2.31 20.13 8.60
N ARG A 37 -1.90 19.35 7.59
CA ARG A 37 -2.81 18.93 6.52
C ARG A 37 -3.48 17.62 6.89
N ARG A 38 -4.82 17.63 6.90
CA ARG A 38 -5.61 16.40 6.86
C ARG A 38 -5.15 15.58 5.65
N SER A 39 -4.54 14.44 5.93
CA SER A 39 -3.94 13.57 4.94
C SER A 39 -4.38 12.13 5.20
N VAL A 40 -4.30 11.29 4.18
CA VAL A 40 -4.70 9.88 4.24
C VAL A 40 -3.57 9.03 3.70
N LEU A 41 -3.32 7.91 4.36
CA LEU A 41 -2.46 6.84 3.88
C LEU A 41 -3.34 5.80 3.20
N VAL A 42 -3.02 5.49 1.95
CA VAL A 42 -3.72 4.47 1.16
C VAL A 42 -2.78 3.29 0.98
N TYR A 43 -3.21 2.11 1.41
CA TYR A 43 -2.43 0.89 1.30
C TYR A 43 -3.09 -0.04 0.29
N ASN A 44 -2.35 -0.44 -0.74
CA ASN A 44 -2.73 -1.57 -1.57
C ASN A 44 -1.84 -2.76 -1.18
N VAL A 45 -2.47 -3.83 -0.69
CA VAL A 45 -1.78 -5.02 -0.19
C VAL A 45 -2.20 -6.22 -1.02
N ASP A 46 -1.22 -6.81 -1.72
CA ASP A 46 -1.39 -8.02 -2.51
C ASP A 46 -0.95 -9.26 -1.74
N VAL A 47 -1.78 -10.32 -1.75
CA VAL A 47 -1.43 -11.68 -1.33
C VAL A 47 -1.92 -12.69 -2.36
N PHE A 48 -1.45 -13.93 -2.27
CA PHE A 48 -1.83 -15.01 -3.18
C PHE A 48 -2.23 -16.25 -2.40
N PHE A 49 -3.22 -16.97 -2.93
CA PHE A 49 -3.54 -18.33 -2.50
C PHE A 49 -3.87 -19.18 -3.72
N ASN A 50 -3.57 -20.47 -3.65
CA ASN A 50 -3.90 -21.43 -4.72
C ASN A 50 -5.10 -22.25 -4.29
N ALA A 51 -6.12 -22.38 -5.12
CA ALA A 51 -7.27 -23.22 -4.82
C ALA A 51 -7.90 -23.77 -6.10
N ARG A 52 -8.74 -24.79 -5.94
CA ARG A 52 -9.62 -25.29 -7.00
C ARG A 52 -11.05 -24.87 -6.73
N HIS A 53 -11.82 -24.69 -7.78
CA HIS A 53 -13.25 -24.45 -7.67
C HIS A 53 -14.03 -24.98 -8.87
N SER A 54 -15.35 -25.11 -8.69
CA SER A 54 -16.34 -25.27 -9.75
C SER A 54 -17.40 -24.18 -9.57
N VAL A 55 -17.79 -23.54 -10.67
CA VAL A 55 -18.82 -22.51 -10.69
C VAL A 55 -20.13 -23.12 -11.20
N GLN A 56 -21.22 -22.82 -10.51
CA GLN A 56 -22.56 -23.17 -10.95
C GLN A 56 -23.21 -22.02 -11.72
N PHE A 57 -23.72 -22.32 -12.92
CA PHE A 57 -24.49 -21.40 -13.75
C PHE A 57 -25.73 -22.11 -14.28
N ASP A 58 -26.89 -21.49 -14.14
CA ASP A 58 -28.19 -22.04 -14.59
C ASP A 58 -28.44 -23.49 -14.10
N GLY A 59 -28.19 -23.72 -12.81
CA GLY A 59 -28.38 -25.03 -12.17
C GLY A 59 -27.37 -26.11 -12.57
N LYS A 60 -26.37 -25.79 -13.42
CA LYS A 60 -25.33 -26.74 -13.87
C LYS A 60 -23.97 -26.34 -13.30
N SER A 61 -23.24 -27.34 -12.81
CA SER A 61 -21.86 -27.15 -12.35
C SER A 61 -20.89 -27.27 -13.51
N GLY A 62 -19.98 -26.31 -13.66
CA GLY A 62 -18.82 -26.43 -14.52
C GLY A 62 -17.79 -27.44 -13.98
N PRO A 63 -16.74 -27.76 -14.74
CA PRO A 63 -15.67 -28.63 -14.26
C PRO A 63 -14.90 -27.98 -13.10
N VAL A 64 -14.39 -28.83 -12.21
CA VAL A 64 -13.43 -28.39 -11.18
C VAL A 64 -12.11 -28.01 -11.86
N HIS A 65 -11.60 -26.83 -11.56
CA HIS A 65 -10.35 -26.33 -12.14
C HIS A 65 -9.56 -25.49 -11.12
N PRO A 66 -8.22 -25.39 -11.26
CA PRO A 66 -7.35 -24.63 -10.35
C PRO A 66 -7.16 -23.17 -10.79
N HIS A 67 -6.88 -22.29 -9.82
CA HIS A 67 -6.32 -20.96 -10.04
C HIS A 67 -5.26 -20.61 -8.99
N SER A 68 -4.35 -19.72 -9.38
CA SER A 68 -3.51 -18.95 -8.46
C SER A 68 -4.15 -17.60 -8.24
N PHE A 69 -5.04 -17.52 -7.25
CA PHE A 69 -5.80 -16.31 -6.98
C PHE A 69 -4.89 -15.20 -6.44
N ARG A 70 -4.94 -14.02 -7.05
CA ARG A 70 -4.38 -12.79 -6.47
C ARG A 70 -5.48 -12.08 -5.72
N VAL A 71 -5.20 -11.71 -4.48
CA VAL A 71 -6.05 -10.91 -3.62
C VAL A 71 -5.39 -9.56 -3.44
N SER A 72 -6.03 -8.50 -3.89
CA SER A 72 -5.58 -7.11 -3.71
C SER A 72 -6.59 -6.41 -2.81
N VAL A 73 -6.13 -5.84 -1.70
CA VAL A 73 -7.01 -5.16 -0.75
C VAL A 73 -6.55 -3.73 -0.56
N LEU A 74 -7.50 -2.80 -0.71
CA LEU A 74 -7.28 -1.38 -0.54
C LEU A 74 -7.76 -0.94 0.85
N PHE A 75 -6.89 -0.30 1.60
CA PHE A 75 -7.18 0.27 2.92
C PHE A 75 -6.91 1.77 2.93
N LYS A 76 -7.65 2.51 3.75
CA LYS A 76 -7.39 3.92 4.08
C LYS A 76 -7.20 4.10 5.58
N GLN A 77 -6.22 4.92 5.96
CA GLN A 77 -5.99 5.35 7.33
C GLN A 77 -5.76 6.86 7.36
N ILE A 78 -6.38 7.57 8.30
CA ILE A 78 -6.11 9.00 8.51
C ILE A 78 -4.66 9.15 8.99
N ALA A 79 -3.88 9.99 8.30
CA ALA A 79 -2.52 10.29 8.70
C ALA A 79 -2.54 11.19 9.95
N HIS A 80 -1.60 10.96 10.88
CA HIS A 80 -1.44 11.76 12.10
C HIS A 80 -2.59 11.71 13.11
N SER A 81 -3.29 10.58 13.27
CA SER A 81 -4.03 10.38 14.51
C SER A 81 -3.02 10.23 15.65
N SER A 82 -3.13 11.08 16.68
CA SER A 82 -2.23 11.12 17.85
C SER A 82 -2.12 9.80 18.62
N GLU A 83 -2.94 8.80 18.29
CA GLU A 83 -3.01 7.52 18.98
C GLU A 83 -2.25 6.38 18.31
N LEU A 84 -1.86 6.45 17.04
CA LEU A 84 -1.26 5.30 16.37
C LEU A 84 -0.16 5.72 15.40
N GLU A 85 1.08 5.40 15.80
CA GLU A 85 2.16 5.12 14.85
C GLU A 85 1.61 4.21 13.74
N THR A 86 1.98 4.55 12.51
CA THR A 86 1.51 3.95 11.26
C THR A 86 1.34 2.43 11.38
N LEU A 87 0.11 1.91 11.35
CA LEU A 87 -0.11 0.47 11.25
C LEU A 87 0.50 0.03 9.91
N GLY A 88 1.66 -0.62 9.99
CA GLY A 88 2.41 -1.01 8.81
C GLY A 88 1.59 -1.98 7.93
N SER A 89 1.89 -1.99 6.63
CA SER A 89 1.29 -2.92 5.66
C SER A 89 1.42 -4.40 6.04
N ARG A 90 2.32 -4.72 6.99
CA ARG A 90 2.45 -6.04 7.61
C ARG A 90 1.17 -6.50 8.31
N ILE A 91 0.53 -5.67 9.12
CA ILE A 91 -0.67 -6.09 9.88
C ILE A 91 -1.83 -6.36 8.92
N MET A 92 -2.02 -5.48 7.93
CA MET A 92 -3.00 -5.67 6.85
C MET A 92 -2.74 -6.96 6.08
N ARG A 93 -1.49 -7.21 5.69
CA ARG A 93 -1.07 -8.45 5.02
C ARG A 93 -1.37 -9.69 5.86
N ASP A 94 -0.97 -9.68 7.13
CA ASP A 94 -1.16 -10.81 8.05
C ASP A 94 -2.64 -11.12 8.21
N LEU A 95 -3.51 -10.11 8.27
CA LEU A 95 -4.96 -10.30 8.34
C LEU A 95 -5.49 -10.99 7.07
N ILE A 96 -5.12 -10.51 5.88
CA ILE A 96 -5.57 -11.11 4.61
C ILE A 96 -5.05 -12.55 4.47
N GLN A 97 -3.80 -12.81 4.87
CA GLN A 97 -3.22 -14.16 4.83
C GLN A 97 -3.91 -15.12 5.78
N ARG A 98 -4.28 -14.68 7.00
CA ARG A 98 -5.05 -15.52 7.93
C ARG A 98 -6.38 -15.94 7.32
N GLU A 99 -7.12 -14.99 6.73
CA GLU A 99 -8.40 -15.32 6.09
C GLU A 99 -8.24 -16.24 4.89
N THR A 100 -7.25 -16.01 4.02
CA THR A 100 -7.07 -16.79 2.79
C THR A 100 -6.35 -18.12 3.00
N SER A 101 -5.64 -18.30 4.12
CA SER A 101 -4.92 -19.54 4.44
C SER A 101 -5.83 -20.76 4.51
N GLN A 102 -7.06 -20.59 5.01
CA GLN A 102 -8.06 -21.66 5.10
C GLN A 102 -8.56 -22.13 3.72
N TRP A 103 -8.33 -21.35 2.67
CA TRP A 103 -8.71 -21.67 1.30
C TRP A 103 -7.56 -22.27 0.49
N ASN A 104 -6.33 -22.00 0.90
CA ASN A 104 -5.14 -22.41 0.17
C ASN A 104 -5.02 -23.95 0.11
N GLY A 105 -4.72 -24.47 -1.08
CA GLY A 105 -4.63 -25.91 -1.36
C GLY A 105 -5.97 -26.65 -1.42
N SER A 106 -7.09 -25.97 -1.22
CA SER A 106 -8.40 -26.61 -1.03
C SER A 106 -9.29 -26.62 -2.28
N LEU A 107 -10.36 -27.41 -2.27
CA LEU A 107 -11.50 -27.24 -3.16
C LEU A 107 -12.51 -26.31 -2.48
N LEU A 108 -12.65 -25.08 -2.99
CA LEU A 108 -13.46 -24.04 -2.33
C LEU A 108 -14.90 -24.50 -2.09
N ASN A 109 -15.49 -25.25 -3.02
CA ASN A 109 -16.86 -25.77 -2.94
C ASN A 109 -17.14 -26.62 -1.69
N GLU A 110 -16.12 -27.17 -1.02
CA GLU A 110 -16.27 -28.00 0.18
C GLU A 110 -16.21 -27.17 1.47
N LEU A 111 -15.82 -25.90 1.40
CA LEU A 111 -15.59 -25.04 2.54
C LEU A 111 -16.76 -24.07 2.77
N PRO A 112 -17.14 -23.77 4.03
CA PRO A 112 -18.04 -22.66 4.33
C PRO A 112 -17.44 -21.30 3.93
N PRO A 113 -18.22 -20.37 3.36
CA PRO A 113 -19.66 -20.50 3.07
C PRO A 113 -19.97 -21.09 1.68
N PHE A 114 -18.95 -21.43 0.88
CA PHE A 114 -19.09 -21.84 -0.51
C PHE A 114 -19.73 -23.22 -0.72
N ASN A 115 -19.85 -24.02 0.34
CA ASN A 115 -20.60 -25.27 0.35
C ASN A 115 -22.13 -25.09 0.49
N GLY A 116 -22.63 -23.84 0.55
CA GLY A 116 -24.05 -23.50 0.67
C GLY A 116 -24.89 -23.65 -0.61
N GLY A 117 -24.43 -24.39 -1.61
CA GLY A 117 -25.14 -24.59 -2.89
C GLY A 117 -24.98 -23.43 -3.88
N ALA A 118 -25.89 -23.36 -4.87
CA ALA A 118 -25.77 -22.44 -6.02
C ALA A 118 -25.70 -20.95 -5.63
N SER A 119 -26.37 -20.54 -4.55
CA SER A 119 -26.38 -19.16 -4.04
C SER A 119 -25.02 -18.72 -3.48
N MET A 120 -24.15 -19.68 -3.13
CA MET A 120 -22.81 -19.45 -2.59
C MET A 120 -21.71 -20.10 -3.43
N SER A 121 -21.99 -20.50 -4.67
CA SER A 121 -20.98 -21.05 -5.57
C SER A 121 -19.75 -20.13 -5.63
N PRO A 122 -18.50 -20.66 -5.50
CA PRO A 122 -17.28 -19.87 -5.31
C PRO A 122 -16.81 -19.13 -6.57
N THR A 123 -17.60 -18.18 -7.05
CA THR A 123 -17.20 -17.24 -8.11
C THR A 123 -16.28 -16.16 -7.54
N ILE A 124 -15.50 -15.47 -8.38
CA ILE A 124 -14.59 -14.42 -7.91
C ILE A 124 -15.34 -13.24 -7.25
N GLU A 125 -16.58 -12.95 -7.69
CA GLU A 125 -17.47 -11.96 -7.08
C GLU A 125 -17.80 -12.33 -5.63
N ARG A 126 -18.19 -13.59 -5.38
CA ARG A 126 -18.54 -14.06 -4.04
C ARG A 126 -17.34 -14.21 -3.14
N ILE A 127 -16.19 -14.64 -3.69
CA ILE A 127 -14.94 -14.68 -2.92
C ILE A 127 -14.58 -13.26 -2.47
N ALA A 128 -14.69 -12.26 -3.35
CA ALA A 128 -14.41 -10.86 -3.02
C ALA A 128 -15.32 -10.35 -1.91
N MET A 129 -16.64 -10.58 -2.03
CA MET A 129 -17.63 -10.20 -1.02
C MET A 129 -17.38 -10.88 0.34
N VAL A 130 -17.19 -12.21 0.34
CA VAL A 130 -16.97 -12.97 1.58
C VAL A 130 -15.70 -12.51 2.29
N LEU A 131 -14.62 -12.29 1.53
CA LEU A 131 -13.38 -11.80 2.10
C LEU A 131 -13.55 -10.37 2.63
N PHE A 132 -14.21 -9.49 1.89
CA PHE A 132 -14.48 -8.12 2.34
C PHE A 132 -15.18 -8.11 3.69
N ARG A 133 -16.28 -8.85 3.83
CA ARG A 133 -17.05 -8.93 5.08
C ARG A 133 -16.21 -9.45 6.25
N ARG A 134 -15.45 -10.53 6.02
CA ARG A 134 -14.55 -11.10 7.05
C ARG A 134 -13.44 -10.14 7.48
N LEU A 135 -12.89 -9.36 6.55
CA LEU A 135 -11.87 -8.36 6.87
C LEU A 135 -12.48 -7.17 7.61
N GLN A 136 -13.63 -6.66 7.15
CA GLN A 136 -14.34 -5.53 7.77
C GLN A 136 -14.59 -5.76 9.27
N GLU A 137 -15.01 -6.97 9.65
CA GLU A 137 -15.28 -7.35 11.05
C GLU A 137 -14.04 -7.39 11.94
N LYS A 138 -12.85 -7.51 11.36
CA LYS A 138 -11.58 -7.74 12.07
C LYS A 138 -10.65 -6.52 12.07
N LEU A 139 -10.99 -5.47 11.32
CA LEU A 139 -10.17 -4.28 11.22
C LEU A 139 -10.34 -3.37 12.45
N PRO A 140 -9.24 -2.74 12.91
CA PRO A 140 -9.34 -1.73 13.96
C PRO A 140 -10.07 -0.48 13.45
N PRO A 141 -10.76 0.29 14.31
CA PRO A 141 -11.56 1.44 13.89
C PRO A 141 -10.81 2.53 13.10
N VAL A 142 -9.49 2.60 13.26
CA VAL A 142 -8.64 3.59 12.58
C VAL A 142 -8.29 3.23 11.12
N ILE A 143 -8.54 1.97 10.71
CA ILE A 143 -8.32 1.50 9.35
C ILE A 143 -9.67 1.26 8.71
N ARG A 144 -9.91 1.96 7.61
CA ARG A 144 -11.06 1.72 6.74
C ARG A 144 -10.68 0.73 5.65
N LEU A 145 -11.53 -0.28 5.45
CA LEU A 145 -11.51 -1.13 4.26
C LEU A 145 -12.19 -0.40 3.12
N GLU A 146 -11.52 -0.24 1.99
CA GLU A 146 -12.09 0.42 0.81
C GLU A 146 -12.64 -0.60 -0.17
N SER A 147 -11.84 -1.62 -0.49
CA SER A 147 -12.22 -2.62 -1.47
C SER A 147 -11.38 -3.89 -1.38
N VAL A 148 -11.95 -4.97 -1.89
CA VAL A 148 -11.27 -6.26 -2.11
C VAL A 148 -11.40 -6.63 -3.58
N SER A 149 -10.28 -6.83 -4.25
CA SER A 149 -10.21 -7.34 -5.62
C SER A 149 -9.68 -8.77 -5.63
N ILE A 150 -10.37 -9.65 -6.36
CA ILE A 150 -9.97 -11.05 -6.58
C ILE A 150 -9.71 -11.24 -8.06
N TRP A 151 -8.51 -11.72 -8.38
CA TRP A 151 -8.11 -12.10 -9.73
C TRP A 151 -7.97 -13.62 -9.78
N ASP A 152 -8.66 -14.28 -10.72
CA ASP A 152 -8.44 -15.69 -11.05
C ASP A 152 -7.37 -15.89 -12.13
N SER A 153 -7.06 -14.84 -12.88
CA SER A 153 -6.01 -14.78 -13.90
C SER A 153 -5.35 -13.41 -13.93
N PRO A 154 -4.20 -13.22 -14.61
CA PRO A 154 -3.56 -11.90 -14.72
C PRO A 154 -4.40 -10.82 -15.41
N THR A 155 -5.47 -11.19 -16.12
CA THR A 155 -6.26 -10.29 -16.96
C THR A 155 -7.73 -10.16 -16.55
N ASN A 156 -8.20 -10.97 -15.59
CA ASN A 156 -9.59 -10.98 -15.17
C ASN A 156 -9.69 -10.81 -13.64
N ASN A 157 -10.51 -9.86 -13.20
CA ASN A 157 -10.77 -9.63 -11.79
C ASN A 157 -12.15 -9.03 -11.54
N VAL A 158 -12.60 -9.18 -10.30
CA VAL A 158 -13.73 -8.44 -9.75
C VAL A 158 -13.28 -7.72 -8.50
N THR A 159 -13.77 -6.49 -8.33
CA THR A 159 -13.60 -5.70 -7.11
C THR A 159 -14.94 -5.54 -6.41
N TYR A 160 -14.98 -5.92 -5.13
CA TYR A 160 -16.10 -5.65 -4.23
C TYR A 160 -15.76 -4.45 -3.33
N ALA A 161 -16.72 -3.55 -3.19
CA ALA A 161 -16.69 -2.41 -2.29
C ALA A 161 -18.13 -2.09 -1.85
N GLU A 162 -18.27 -1.48 -0.68
CA GLU A 162 -19.56 -0.98 -0.18
C GLU A 162 -19.63 0.54 -0.36
N LEU A 163 -20.82 1.02 -0.73
CA LEU A 163 -21.09 2.45 -0.77
C LEU A 163 -21.24 2.96 0.66
N GLU A 164 -20.74 4.17 0.94
CA GLU A 164 -21.10 4.88 2.17
C GLU A 164 -22.56 5.33 2.07
N GLU A 165 -23.34 5.05 3.11
CA GLU A 165 -24.65 5.67 3.32
C GLU A 165 -24.50 7.09 3.89
#